data_AF-A0A2V7NET2-F1
#
_entry.id   AF-A0A2V7NET2-F1
#
_cell.length_a   1.000
_cell.length_b   1.000
_cell.length_c   1.000
_cell.angle_alpha   90.00
_cell.angle_beta   90.00
_cell.angle_gamma   90.00
#
_symmetry.space_group_name_H-M   'P 1'
#
loop_
_entity.id
_entity.type
_entity.pdbx_description
1 polymer ?
#
loop_
_entity_poly.entity_id
_entity_poly.type
_entity_poly.pdbx_seq_one_letter_code
_entity_poly.pdbx_strand_id
1 'polypeptide(L)'
;MTTSSITAEPGGRLLARNALYNVLGQALPLVVGLAAIPVTLRSLGEARFGLLGLAWAILGYVGVLDLGLGRATTKFVAEYLAAGDTERLRRVATLAVASQTAMGVIGGALFALLGPVLAGTVLGVPLALRTEARGMLLALSLSVPFVVLSASLRAILEGAQRFDLVNLIRTPTSAAVLIVPAIAAPLGADLLTIVLLLLFVRIASGWATAAVIPRAIPGFRWTLDRRWEALRPLLGYGGWVSVSNVVSPLLVYLERFLLASLAGVAAVAYYTAPYEAVTRLLILPGGLSGALFPALSTGKGGPAADGAGSHERLLGRPLRFLLLTLAPLVVLLMVCAGPLLAVWLGPRYAARSTTAFAILAVGVLVNGLAFIPYAYLLGRGRPDLPAKFHLLELPLYVLAGWQLIRALGVDGAALAWALRVTADAALLATAVWRLTRVSPARLLGARGARAAVAVAALAAAGAACVVLAPGALARILCAGGVGVAFAAAAWRFVLDDAERSGLRRVFT
;
A
#
# COMPACT_ATOMS: atom_id res chain seq x y z
N MET A 1 21.83 -35.97 26.79
CA MET A 1 22.58 -34.69 26.93
C MET A 1 23.43 -34.56 25.68
N THR A 2 23.22 -33.66 24.73
CA THR A 2 23.12 -32.19 24.84
C THR A 2 22.32 -31.63 23.64
N THR A 3 21.20 -30.98 23.93
CA THR A 3 20.47 -30.11 22.99
C THR A 3 21.11 -28.72 23.03
N SER A 4 21.89 -28.34 22.02
CA SER A 4 22.42 -26.99 21.88
C SER A 4 21.45 -26.13 21.08
N SER A 5 20.82 -25.20 21.79
CA SER A 5 20.06 -24.05 21.30
C SER A 5 20.83 -23.21 20.30
N ILE A 6 20.26 -22.97 19.12
CA ILE A 6 20.61 -21.82 18.28
C ILE A 6 19.31 -21.08 17.95
N THR A 7 18.90 -20.22 18.88
CA THR A 7 18.00 -19.09 18.62
C THR A 7 18.83 -17.83 18.85
N ALA A 8 19.80 -17.59 17.97
CA ALA A 8 20.48 -16.31 17.93
C ALA A 8 19.46 -15.27 17.45
N GLU A 9 18.97 -14.42 18.35
CA GLU A 9 18.16 -13.27 17.96
C GLU A 9 18.95 -12.44 16.95
N PRO A 10 18.38 -12.10 15.77
CA PRO A 10 19.09 -11.27 14.82
C PRO A 10 19.43 -9.93 15.47
N GLY A 11 20.72 -9.62 15.60
CA GLY A 11 21.19 -8.40 16.26
C GLY A 11 20.54 -7.15 15.66
N GLY A 12 20.13 -6.20 16.52
CA GLY A 12 19.36 -5.02 16.12
C GLY A 12 19.94 -4.20 14.97
N ARG A 13 21.26 -4.28 14.74
CA ARG A 13 21.96 -3.66 13.61
C ARG A 13 21.61 -4.29 12.25
N LEU A 14 21.41 -5.61 12.19
CA LEU A 14 20.99 -6.32 10.97
C LEU A 14 19.54 -5.99 10.62
N LEU A 15 18.66 -5.95 11.63
CA LEU A 15 17.26 -5.52 11.50
C LEU A 15 17.15 -4.07 11.03
N ALA A 16 17.91 -3.15 11.64
CA ALA A 16 17.95 -1.74 11.26
C ALA A 16 18.47 -1.56 9.82
N ARG A 17 19.51 -2.29 9.43
CA ARG A 17 20.05 -2.26 8.06
C ARG A 17 19.03 -2.77 7.04
N ASN A 18 18.33 -3.87 7.33
CA ASN A 18 17.31 -4.43 6.44
C ASN A 18 16.07 -3.53 6.36
N ALA A 19 15.67 -2.89 7.46
CA ALA A 19 14.63 -1.88 7.47
C ALA A 19 15.02 -0.67 6.62
N LEU A 20 16.26 -0.19 6.75
CA LEU A 20 16.79 0.92 5.94
C LEU A 20 16.82 0.57 4.45
N TYR A 21 17.26 -0.64 4.06
CA TYR A 21 17.22 -1.08 2.66
C TYR A 21 15.79 -1.19 2.12
N ASN A 22 14.82 -1.64 2.92
CA ASN A 22 13.42 -1.68 2.52
C ASN A 22 12.83 -0.27 2.33
N VAL A 23 13.20 0.67 3.20
CA VAL A 23 12.79 2.08 3.07
C VAL A 23 13.44 2.73 1.84
N LEU A 24 14.76 2.56 1.67
CA LEU A 24 15.50 3.08 0.51
C LEU A 24 15.01 2.48 -0.81
N GLY A 25 14.69 1.19 -0.85
CA GLY A 25 14.11 0.53 -2.03
C GLY A 25 12.74 1.08 -2.41
N GLN A 26 11.98 1.64 -1.46
CA GLN A 26 10.71 2.31 -1.72
C GLN A 26 10.86 3.82 -1.96
N ALA A 27 11.99 4.43 -1.62
CA ALA A 27 12.27 5.82 -1.90
C ALA A 27 12.50 6.08 -3.40
N LEU A 28 13.08 5.12 -4.14
CA LEU A 28 13.32 5.29 -5.58
C LEU A 28 12.01 5.52 -6.37
N PRO A 29 10.96 4.69 -6.26
CA PRO A 29 9.68 4.97 -6.91
C PRO A 29 9.04 6.31 -6.53
N LEU A 30 9.27 6.80 -5.31
CA LEU A 30 8.78 8.12 -4.88
C LEU A 30 9.46 9.24 -5.67
N VAL A 31 10.79 9.24 -5.73
CA VAL A 31 11.56 10.25 -6.47
C VAL A 31 11.24 10.19 -7.96
N VAL A 32 11.17 8.97 -8.50
CA VAL A 32 10.79 8.74 -9.90
C VAL A 32 9.38 9.27 -10.17
N GLY A 33 8.41 9.03 -9.29
CA GLY A 33 7.04 9.52 -9.45
C GLY A 33 6.92 11.04 -9.48
N LEU A 34 7.69 11.75 -8.66
CA LEU A 34 7.72 13.22 -8.66
C LEU A 34 8.15 13.78 -10.03
N ALA A 35 9.11 13.14 -10.71
CA ALA A 35 9.58 13.58 -12.02
C ALA A 35 8.72 13.04 -13.18
N ALA A 36 8.32 11.77 -13.11
CA ALA A 36 7.65 11.07 -14.20
C ALA A 36 6.18 11.47 -14.37
N ILE A 37 5.43 11.63 -13.27
CA ILE A 37 3.98 11.93 -13.32
C ILE A 37 3.70 13.22 -14.12
N PRO A 38 4.38 14.35 -13.91
CA PRO A 38 4.15 15.57 -14.70
C PRO A 38 4.44 15.38 -16.19
N VAL A 39 5.49 14.64 -16.54
CA VAL A 39 5.86 14.37 -17.94
C VAL A 39 4.78 13.54 -18.61
N THR A 40 4.40 12.41 -17.99
CA THR A 40 3.34 11.54 -18.51
C THR A 40 2.02 12.28 -18.64
N LEU A 41 1.62 13.05 -17.62
CA LEU A 41 0.36 13.79 -17.62
C LEU A 41 0.33 14.85 -18.73
N ARG A 42 1.41 15.63 -18.92
CA ARG A 42 1.48 16.66 -19.97
C ARG A 42 1.47 16.06 -21.37
N SER A 43 2.16 14.94 -21.59
CA SER A 43 2.22 14.29 -22.90
C SER A 43 0.95 13.54 -23.27
N LEU A 44 0.33 12.83 -22.33
CA LEU A 44 -0.89 12.05 -22.59
C LEU A 44 -2.17 12.88 -22.51
N GLY A 45 -2.16 13.95 -21.72
CA GLY A 45 -3.35 14.67 -21.32
C GLY A 45 -4.18 13.92 -20.26
N GLU A 46 -5.20 14.61 -19.75
CA GLU A 46 -5.99 14.16 -18.59
C GLU A 46 -6.73 12.85 -18.86
N ALA A 47 -7.41 12.70 -20.00
CA ALA A 47 -8.21 11.50 -20.27
C ALA A 47 -7.37 10.22 -20.39
N ARG A 48 -6.24 10.29 -21.12
CA ARG A 48 -5.32 9.14 -21.28
C ARG A 48 -4.56 8.83 -19.99
N PHE A 49 -4.12 9.85 -19.24
CA PHE A 49 -3.53 9.63 -17.93
C PHE A 49 -4.53 8.99 -16.95
N GLY A 50 -5.80 9.36 -17.01
CA GLY A 50 -6.87 8.74 -16.23
C GLY A 50 -7.09 7.27 -16.60
N LEU A 51 -7.06 6.93 -17.89
CA LEU A 51 -7.07 5.54 -18.37
C LEU A 51 -5.85 4.75 -17.89
N LEU A 52 -4.66 5.36 -17.88
CA LEU A 52 -3.46 4.75 -17.32
C LEU A 52 -3.57 4.56 -15.79
N GLY A 53 -4.18 5.50 -15.08
CA GLY A 53 -4.50 5.37 -13.66
C GLY A 53 -5.47 4.21 -13.38
N LEU A 54 -6.49 4.02 -14.24
CA LEU A 54 -7.36 2.84 -14.19
C LEU A 54 -6.61 1.55 -14.50
N ALA A 55 -5.66 1.58 -15.44
CA ALA A 55 -4.80 0.44 -15.73
C ALA A 55 -3.99 0.02 -14.49
N TRP A 56 -3.43 0.96 -13.74
CA TRP A 56 -2.75 0.68 -12.48
C TRP A 56 -3.69 0.10 -11.42
N ALA A 57 -4.90 0.64 -11.29
CA ALA A 57 -5.92 0.11 -10.38
C ALA A 57 -6.26 -1.34 -10.74
N ILE A 58 -6.57 -1.63 -12.01
CA ILE A 58 -6.88 -2.97 -12.51
C ILE A 58 -5.74 -3.95 -12.25
N LEU A 59 -4.49 -3.57 -12.54
CA LEU A 59 -3.33 -4.44 -12.26
C LEU A 59 -3.13 -4.65 -10.75
N GLY A 60 -3.47 -3.65 -9.92
CA GLY A 60 -3.54 -3.80 -8.46
C GLY A 60 -4.56 -4.85 -8.02
N TYR A 61 -5.73 -4.90 -8.68
CA TYR A 61 -6.76 -5.92 -8.43
C TYR A 61 -6.37 -7.32 -8.86
N VAL A 62 -5.59 -7.47 -9.92
CA VAL A 62 -5.16 -8.80 -10.39
C VAL A 62 -4.40 -9.56 -9.30
N GLY A 63 -3.74 -8.85 -8.37
CA GLY A 63 -3.12 -9.47 -7.20
C GLY A 63 -4.08 -10.29 -6.33
N VAL A 64 -5.39 -10.03 -6.39
CA VAL A 64 -6.43 -10.82 -5.71
C VAL A 64 -6.47 -12.27 -6.20
N LEU A 65 -6.16 -12.49 -7.48
CA LEU A 65 -6.14 -13.82 -8.09
C LEU A 65 -5.05 -14.73 -7.48
N ASP A 66 -4.17 -14.20 -6.64
CA ASP A 66 -3.27 -15.03 -5.83
C ASP A 66 -4.04 -15.92 -4.83
N LEU A 67 -5.27 -15.55 -4.41
CA LEU A 67 -6.12 -16.28 -3.45
C LEU A 67 -5.38 -16.75 -2.17
N GLY A 68 -4.32 -16.04 -1.78
CA GLY A 68 -3.49 -16.39 -0.62
C GLY A 68 -2.45 -17.48 -0.87
N LEU A 69 -2.35 -18.02 -2.10
CA LEU A 69 -1.36 -19.02 -2.49
C LEU A 69 0.06 -18.51 -2.30
N GLY A 70 0.35 -17.24 -2.59
CA GLY A 70 1.69 -16.67 -2.38
C GLY A 70 2.15 -16.80 -0.93
N ARG A 71 1.28 -16.47 0.06
CA ARG A 71 1.62 -16.62 1.49
C ARG A 71 1.82 -18.09 1.88
N ALA A 72 1.00 -18.98 1.33
CA ALA A 72 1.14 -20.42 1.56
C ALA A 72 2.45 -20.95 0.96
N THR A 73 2.82 -20.52 -0.25
CA THR A 73 4.09 -20.85 -0.90
C THR A 73 5.28 -20.38 -0.06
N THR A 74 5.27 -19.13 0.43
CA THR A 74 6.34 -18.62 1.32
C THR A 74 6.51 -19.51 2.55
N LYS A 75 5.41 -19.88 3.21
CA LYS A 75 5.41 -20.75 4.39
C LYS A 75 6.01 -22.13 4.09
N PHE A 76 5.46 -22.84 3.11
CA PHE A 76 5.87 -24.22 2.83
C PHE A 76 7.27 -24.32 2.21
N VAL A 77 7.69 -23.33 1.41
CA VAL A 77 9.08 -23.25 0.92
C VAL A 77 10.04 -23.09 2.10
N ALA A 78 9.75 -22.19 3.06
CA ALA A 78 10.58 -22.02 4.24
C ALA A 78 10.64 -23.29 5.11
N GLU A 79 9.51 -23.96 5.29
CA GLU A 79 9.40 -25.20 6.07
C GLU A 79 10.21 -26.35 5.45
N TYR A 80 10.03 -26.61 4.15
CA TYR A 80 10.75 -27.70 3.48
C TYR A 80 12.24 -27.39 3.29
N LEU A 81 12.59 -26.11 3.13
CA LEU A 81 13.99 -25.69 3.10
C LEU A 81 14.68 -25.96 4.45
N ALA A 82 14.01 -25.63 5.56
CA ALA A 82 14.52 -25.91 6.91
C ALA A 82 14.62 -27.41 7.22
N ALA A 83 13.72 -28.22 6.67
CA ALA A 83 13.73 -29.67 6.79
C ALA A 83 14.75 -30.37 5.86
N GLY A 84 15.39 -29.63 4.94
CA GLY A 84 16.26 -30.22 3.91
C GLY A 84 15.52 -31.03 2.83
N ASP A 85 14.18 -31.01 2.83
CA ASP A 85 13.34 -31.75 1.88
C ASP A 85 13.21 -31.00 0.55
N THR A 86 14.30 -31.06 -0.21
CA THR A 86 14.43 -30.36 -1.50
C THR A 86 13.37 -30.82 -2.50
N GLU A 87 12.93 -32.07 -2.41
CA GLU A 87 11.95 -32.63 -3.33
C GLU A 87 10.54 -32.07 -3.08
N ARG A 88 10.07 -32.02 -1.83
CA ARG A 88 8.79 -31.37 -1.49
C ARG A 88 8.82 -29.87 -1.76
N LEU A 89 9.95 -29.22 -1.49
CA LEU A 89 10.16 -27.80 -1.82
C LEU A 89 9.94 -27.55 -3.32
N ARG A 90 10.59 -28.33 -4.18
CA ARG A 90 10.46 -28.21 -5.64
C ARG A 90 9.04 -28.47 -6.12
N ARG A 91 8.38 -29.50 -5.58
CA ARG A 91 6.98 -29.79 -5.89
C ARG A 91 6.08 -28.61 -5.58
N VAL A 92 6.15 -28.07 -4.35
CA VAL A 92 5.32 -26.93 -3.95
C VAL A 92 5.62 -25.70 -4.78
N ALA A 93 6.89 -25.41 -5.06
CA ALA A 93 7.30 -24.28 -5.89
C ALA A 93 6.73 -24.37 -7.32
N THR A 94 6.92 -25.51 -8.01
CA THR A 94 6.41 -25.68 -9.38
C THR A 94 4.88 -25.67 -9.42
N LEU A 95 4.24 -26.31 -8.44
CA LEU A 95 2.78 -26.37 -8.37
C LEU A 95 2.16 -25.00 -8.08
N ALA A 96 2.78 -24.19 -7.22
CA ALA A 96 2.37 -22.81 -6.99
C ALA A 96 2.48 -21.98 -8.27
N VAL A 97 3.60 -22.09 -8.99
CA VAL A 97 3.81 -21.40 -10.27
C VAL A 97 2.80 -21.84 -11.32
N ALA A 98 2.57 -23.15 -11.47
CA ALA A 98 1.64 -23.70 -12.45
C ALA A 98 0.19 -23.29 -12.16
N SER A 99 -0.26 -23.42 -10.90
CA SER A 99 -1.61 -23.03 -10.50
C SER A 99 -1.85 -21.52 -10.66
N GLN A 100 -0.91 -20.68 -10.25
CA GLN A 100 -1.02 -19.23 -10.41
C GLN A 100 -0.97 -18.79 -11.87
N THR A 101 -0.18 -19.46 -12.71
CA THR A 101 -0.18 -19.21 -14.16
C THR A 101 -1.53 -19.57 -14.76
N ALA A 102 -2.10 -20.73 -14.42
CA ALA A 102 -3.42 -21.14 -14.89
C ALA A 102 -4.51 -20.15 -14.46
N MET A 103 -4.51 -19.72 -13.21
CA MET A 103 -5.44 -18.71 -12.70
C MET A 103 -5.27 -17.36 -13.38
N GLY A 104 -4.03 -16.94 -13.62
CA GLY A 104 -3.72 -15.72 -14.35
C GLY A 104 -4.17 -15.77 -15.81
N VAL A 105 -4.06 -16.92 -16.49
CA VAL A 105 -4.60 -17.14 -17.84
C VAL A 105 -6.12 -17.08 -17.86
N ILE A 106 -6.79 -17.74 -16.91
CA ILE A 106 -8.25 -17.70 -16.79
C ILE A 106 -8.73 -16.27 -16.51
N GLY A 107 -8.10 -15.59 -15.55
CA GLY A 107 -8.41 -14.20 -15.21
C GLY A 107 -8.13 -13.24 -16.36
N GLY A 108 -7.05 -13.46 -17.10
CA GLY A 108 -6.71 -12.70 -18.31
C GLY A 108 -7.73 -12.91 -19.42
N ALA A 109 -8.14 -14.15 -19.69
CA ALA A 109 -9.17 -14.45 -20.68
C ALA A 109 -10.53 -13.84 -20.31
N LEU A 110 -10.94 -13.94 -19.05
CA LEU A 110 -12.16 -13.31 -18.55
C LEU A 110 -12.08 -11.78 -18.69
N PHE A 111 -10.92 -11.19 -18.36
CA PHE A 111 -10.74 -9.75 -18.49
C PHE A 111 -10.71 -9.30 -19.96
N ALA A 112 -10.14 -10.09 -20.88
CA ALA A 112 -10.19 -9.83 -22.31
C ALA A 112 -11.64 -9.84 -22.84
N LEU A 113 -12.47 -10.76 -22.34
CA LEU A 113 -13.89 -10.85 -22.69
C LEU A 113 -14.70 -9.65 -22.17
N LEU A 114 -14.42 -9.20 -20.95
CA LEU A 114 -15.12 -8.07 -20.31
C LEU A 114 -14.60 -6.70 -20.78
N GLY A 115 -13.35 -6.62 -21.25
CA GLY A 115 -12.68 -5.37 -21.65
C GLY A 115 -13.48 -4.49 -22.62
N PRO A 116 -14.05 -5.04 -23.71
CA PRO A 116 -14.87 -4.26 -24.64
C PRO A 116 -16.11 -3.62 -24.00
N VAL A 117 -16.77 -4.33 -23.07
CA VAL A 117 -17.92 -3.83 -22.32
C VAL A 117 -17.50 -2.70 -21.38
N LEU A 118 -16.38 -2.90 -20.66
CA LEU A 118 -15.82 -1.89 -19.77
C LEU A 118 -15.49 -0.59 -20.52
N ALA A 119 -14.82 -0.68 -21.67
CA ALA A 119 -14.49 0.49 -22.49
C ALA A 119 -15.71 1.17 -23.10
N GLY A 120 -16.72 0.40 -23.49
CA GLY A 120 -17.87 0.89 -24.24
C GLY A 120 -18.97 1.51 -23.37
N THR A 121 -19.19 0.95 -22.19
CA THR A 121 -20.40 1.24 -21.39
C THR A 121 -20.12 1.65 -19.95
N VAL A 122 -19.05 1.13 -19.33
CA VAL A 122 -18.83 1.32 -17.88
C VAL A 122 -17.90 2.49 -17.58
N LEU A 123 -16.74 2.60 -18.26
CA LEU A 123 -15.66 3.50 -17.85
C LEU A 123 -15.82 4.98 -18.29
N GLY A 124 -16.98 5.39 -18.82
CA GLY A 124 -17.21 6.78 -19.24
C GLY A 124 -16.17 7.30 -20.27
N VAL A 125 -15.68 6.42 -21.15
CA VAL A 125 -14.63 6.74 -22.13
C VAL A 125 -15.22 7.56 -23.30
N PRO A 126 -14.64 8.73 -23.63
CA PRO A 126 -15.05 9.52 -24.79
C PRO A 126 -14.96 8.72 -26.09
N LEU A 127 -15.90 8.94 -27.02
CA LEU A 127 -15.99 8.20 -28.29
C LEU A 127 -14.67 8.15 -29.06
N ALA A 128 -13.95 9.27 -29.12
CA ALA A 128 -12.66 9.38 -29.79
C ALA A 128 -11.54 8.48 -29.22
N LEU A 129 -11.63 8.11 -27.93
CA LEU A 129 -10.62 7.29 -27.24
C LEU A 129 -11.04 5.83 -27.06
N ARG A 130 -12.25 5.43 -27.49
CA ARG A 130 -12.75 4.07 -27.22
C ARG A 130 -11.91 2.99 -27.88
N THR A 131 -11.44 3.20 -29.11
CA THR A 131 -10.58 2.23 -29.81
C THR A 131 -9.24 2.07 -29.10
N GLU A 132 -8.62 3.18 -28.74
CA GLU A 132 -7.35 3.20 -27.99
C GLU A 132 -7.52 2.52 -26.62
N ALA A 133 -8.59 2.83 -25.89
CA ALA A 133 -8.90 2.24 -24.59
C ALA A 133 -9.16 0.72 -24.69
N ARG A 134 -9.83 0.24 -25.74
CA ARG A 134 -10.02 -1.20 -25.98
C ARG A 134 -8.68 -1.90 -26.22
N GLY A 135 -7.81 -1.32 -27.05
CA GLY A 135 -6.46 -1.83 -27.28
C GLY A 135 -5.67 -1.91 -25.97
N MET A 136 -5.67 -0.84 -25.19
CA MET A 136 -5.04 -0.78 -23.87
C MET A 136 -5.56 -1.90 -22.94
N LEU A 137 -6.88 -2.10 -22.84
CA LEU A 137 -7.48 -3.13 -21.97
C LEU A 137 -7.13 -4.55 -22.43
N LEU A 138 -7.04 -4.81 -23.74
CA LEU A 138 -6.55 -6.09 -24.28
C LEU A 138 -5.08 -6.32 -23.95
N ALA A 139 -4.22 -5.30 -24.06
CA ALA A 139 -2.83 -5.43 -23.63
C ALA A 139 -2.69 -5.64 -22.11
N LEU A 140 -3.58 -5.04 -21.31
CA LEU A 140 -3.66 -5.31 -19.87
C LEU A 140 -4.12 -6.73 -19.57
N SER A 141 -5.04 -7.31 -20.35
CA SER A 141 -5.45 -8.70 -20.16
C SER A 141 -4.33 -9.69 -20.42
N LEU A 142 -3.45 -9.40 -21.38
CA LEU A 142 -2.22 -10.16 -21.59
C LEU A 142 -1.21 -10.02 -20.43
N SER A 143 -1.30 -8.96 -19.63
CA SER A 143 -0.45 -8.76 -18.45
C SER A 143 -0.89 -9.57 -17.24
N VAL A 144 -2.16 -9.95 -17.15
CA VAL A 144 -2.74 -10.66 -15.99
C VAL A 144 -1.97 -11.94 -15.64
N PRO A 145 -1.67 -12.86 -16.59
CA PRO A 145 -0.90 -14.07 -16.30
C PRO A 145 0.46 -13.78 -15.65
N PHE A 146 1.16 -12.76 -16.16
CA PHE A 146 2.50 -12.42 -15.68
C PHE A 146 2.48 -11.73 -14.32
N VAL A 147 1.43 -10.99 -13.99
CA VAL A 147 1.26 -10.41 -12.64
C VAL A 147 1.10 -11.51 -11.60
N VAL A 148 0.21 -12.48 -11.85
CA VAL A 148 -0.02 -13.59 -10.92
C VAL A 148 1.21 -14.50 -10.86
N LEU A 149 1.77 -14.90 -12.01
CA LEU A 149 3.02 -15.67 -12.08
C LEU A 149 4.15 -15.01 -11.26
N SER A 150 4.36 -13.70 -11.42
CA SER A 150 5.42 -12.99 -10.69
C SER A 150 5.21 -13.01 -9.17
N ALA A 151 3.97 -13.13 -8.68
CA ALA A 151 3.67 -13.26 -7.26
C ALA A 151 4.17 -14.60 -6.70
N SER A 152 3.88 -15.73 -7.37
CA SER A 152 4.40 -17.06 -6.98
C SER A 152 5.92 -17.14 -6.99
N LEU A 153 6.58 -16.62 -8.04
CA LEU A 153 8.03 -16.64 -8.17
C LEU A 153 8.69 -15.85 -7.03
N ARG A 154 8.13 -14.67 -6.71
CA ARG A 154 8.58 -13.87 -5.58
C ARG A 154 8.39 -14.60 -4.26
N ALA A 155 7.24 -15.24 -4.05
CA ALA A 155 6.94 -15.98 -2.82
C ALA A 155 7.94 -17.11 -2.54
N ILE A 156 8.46 -17.77 -3.59
CA ILE A 156 9.52 -18.79 -3.46
C ILE A 156 10.82 -18.17 -2.92
N LEU A 157 11.27 -17.04 -3.50
CA LEU A 157 12.48 -16.35 -3.02
C LEU A 157 12.31 -15.79 -1.61
N GLU A 158 11.13 -15.25 -1.27
CA GLU A 158 10.79 -14.80 0.08
C GLU A 158 10.81 -15.96 1.09
N GLY A 159 10.28 -17.14 0.72
CA GLY A 159 10.35 -18.35 1.53
C GLY A 159 11.78 -18.82 1.76
N ALA A 160 12.64 -18.68 0.76
CA ALA A 160 14.07 -18.92 0.86
C ALA A 160 14.87 -17.78 1.53
N GLN A 161 14.19 -16.77 2.09
CA GLN A 161 14.80 -15.60 2.74
C GLN A 161 15.73 -14.76 1.85
N ARG A 162 15.58 -14.84 0.52
CA ARG A 162 16.36 -14.09 -0.48
C ARG A 162 15.71 -12.76 -0.85
N PHE A 163 15.44 -11.94 0.17
CA PHE A 163 14.84 -10.60 0.00
C PHE A 163 15.74 -9.64 -0.78
N ASP A 164 17.05 -9.88 -0.76
CA ASP A 164 18.04 -9.17 -1.58
C ASP A 164 17.71 -9.29 -3.07
N LEU A 165 17.48 -10.51 -3.55
CA LEU A 165 17.15 -10.78 -4.96
C LEU A 165 15.76 -10.27 -5.33
N VAL A 166 14.79 -10.41 -4.42
CA VAL A 166 13.44 -9.86 -4.60
C VAL A 166 13.51 -8.36 -4.79
N ASN A 167 14.24 -7.65 -3.93
CA ASN A 167 14.35 -6.18 -4.01
C ASN A 167 15.18 -5.73 -5.21
N LEU A 168 16.22 -6.47 -5.59
CA LEU A 168 17.05 -6.19 -6.77
C LEU A 168 16.23 -6.18 -8.06
N ILE A 169 15.26 -7.10 -8.20
CA ILE A 169 14.37 -7.16 -9.37
C ILE A 169 13.19 -6.20 -9.21
N ARG A 170 12.50 -6.21 -8.06
CA ARG A 170 11.27 -5.45 -7.84
C ARG A 170 11.47 -3.94 -7.94
N THR A 171 12.57 -3.42 -7.42
CA THR A 171 12.83 -1.97 -7.38
C THR A 171 12.90 -1.35 -8.78
N PRO A 172 13.74 -1.83 -9.71
CA PRO A 172 13.76 -1.29 -11.08
C PRO A 172 12.44 -1.56 -11.83
N THR A 173 11.80 -2.72 -11.64
CA THR A 173 10.47 -2.98 -12.23
C THR A 173 9.43 -1.96 -11.77
N SER A 174 9.44 -1.60 -10.48
CA SER A 174 8.50 -0.62 -9.91
C SER A 174 8.77 0.79 -10.42
N ALA A 175 10.05 1.17 -10.59
CA ALA A 175 10.41 2.44 -11.20
C ALA A 175 10.02 2.48 -12.68
N ALA A 176 10.20 1.38 -13.42
CA ALA A 176 9.85 1.28 -14.84
C ALA A 176 8.35 1.52 -15.10
N VAL A 177 7.46 1.18 -14.16
CA VAL A 177 6.02 1.48 -14.27
C VAL A 177 5.74 2.99 -14.44
N LEU A 178 6.58 3.84 -13.87
CA LEU A 178 6.47 5.30 -13.95
C LEU A 178 7.37 5.88 -15.05
N ILE A 179 8.57 5.32 -15.23
CA ILE A 179 9.55 5.78 -16.24
C ILE A 179 9.06 5.50 -17.66
N VAL A 180 8.54 4.31 -17.94
CA VAL A 180 8.14 3.90 -19.30
C VAL A 180 7.09 4.85 -19.88
N PRO A 181 5.96 5.15 -19.21
CA PRO A 181 5.02 6.15 -19.71
C PRO A 181 5.64 7.54 -19.86
N ALA A 182 6.53 7.95 -18.96
CA ALA A 182 7.18 9.26 -19.01
C ALA A 182 8.18 9.41 -20.18
N ILE A 183 8.76 8.33 -20.68
CA ILE A 183 9.62 8.34 -21.86
C ILE A 183 8.81 8.11 -23.14
N ALA A 184 7.92 7.12 -23.14
CA ALA A 184 7.20 6.71 -24.34
C ALA A 184 6.15 7.74 -24.78
N ALA A 185 5.43 8.38 -23.85
CA ALA A 185 4.38 9.33 -24.20
C ALA A 185 4.91 10.59 -24.93
N PRO A 186 6.01 11.25 -24.51
CA PRO A 186 6.63 12.33 -25.29
C PRO A 186 7.08 11.91 -26.69
N LEU A 187 7.42 10.62 -26.90
CA LEU A 187 7.81 10.07 -28.20
C LEU A 187 6.59 9.74 -29.09
N GLY A 188 5.37 10.06 -28.66
CA GLY A 188 4.15 9.84 -29.43
C GLY A 188 3.53 8.46 -29.26
N ALA A 189 3.99 7.65 -28.28
CA ALA A 189 3.39 6.35 -28.01
C ALA A 189 1.96 6.49 -27.47
N ASP A 190 1.03 5.71 -28.02
CA ASP A 190 -0.34 5.61 -27.53
C ASP A 190 -0.45 4.70 -26.28
N LEU A 191 -1.63 4.66 -25.66
CA LEU A 191 -1.83 3.84 -24.45
C LEU A 191 -1.58 2.35 -24.67
N LEU A 192 -1.93 1.81 -25.85
CA LEU A 192 -1.67 0.43 -26.21
C LEU A 192 -0.15 0.14 -26.17
N THR A 193 0.63 0.96 -26.86
CA THR A 193 2.09 0.82 -26.92
C THR A 193 2.71 0.92 -25.54
N ILE A 194 2.29 1.90 -24.73
CA ILE A 194 2.79 2.07 -23.35
C ILE A 194 2.52 0.83 -22.51
N VAL A 195 1.31 0.26 -22.57
CA VAL A 195 0.97 -0.95 -21.82
C VAL A 195 1.73 -2.17 -22.33
N LEU A 196 1.97 -2.30 -23.64
CA LEU A 196 2.79 -3.39 -24.19
C LEU A 196 4.26 -3.30 -23.73
N LEU A 197 4.82 -2.09 -23.64
CA LEU A 197 6.15 -1.88 -23.06
C LEU A 197 6.19 -2.29 -21.58
N LEU A 198 5.16 -1.93 -20.82
CA LEU A 198 5.03 -2.36 -19.42
C LEU A 198 4.85 -3.87 -19.28
N LEU A 199 4.12 -4.51 -20.20
CA LEU A 199 4.02 -5.96 -20.29
C LEU A 199 5.39 -6.59 -20.53
N PHE A 200 6.19 -6.06 -21.47
CA PHE A 200 7.54 -6.53 -21.72
C PHE A 200 8.43 -6.45 -20.47
N VAL A 201 8.38 -5.32 -19.74
CA VAL A 201 9.09 -5.15 -18.46
C VAL A 201 8.66 -6.22 -17.45
N ARG A 202 7.37 -6.56 -17.37
CA ARG A 202 6.85 -7.62 -16.48
C ARG A 202 7.34 -9.00 -16.89
N ILE A 203 7.30 -9.32 -18.17
CA ILE A 203 7.82 -10.58 -18.72
C ILE A 203 9.29 -10.72 -18.36
N ALA A 204 10.11 -9.70 -18.66
CA ALA A 204 11.54 -9.69 -18.34
C ALA A 204 11.80 -9.87 -16.83
N SER A 205 11.03 -9.20 -15.98
CA SER A 205 11.16 -9.31 -14.52
C SER A 205 10.76 -10.69 -14.00
N GLY A 206 9.69 -11.28 -14.54
CA GLY A 206 9.26 -12.64 -14.22
C GLY A 206 10.31 -13.67 -14.63
N TRP A 207 10.85 -13.56 -15.85
CA TRP A 207 11.94 -14.40 -16.33
C TRP A 207 13.21 -14.29 -15.48
N ALA A 208 13.63 -13.05 -15.16
CA ALA A 208 14.78 -12.83 -14.29
C ALA A 208 14.59 -13.50 -12.92
N THR A 209 13.38 -13.40 -12.34
CA THR A 209 13.06 -14.03 -11.05
C THR A 209 13.12 -15.56 -11.18
N ALA A 210 12.50 -16.14 -12.20
CA ALA A 210 12.51 -17.58 -12.44
C ALA A 210 13.94 -18.13 -12.69
N ALA A 211 14.79 -17.38 -13.39
CA ALA A 211 16.17 -17.77 -13.69
C ALA A 211 17.11 -17.72 -12.47
N VAL A 212 16.80 -16.88 -11.48
CA VAL A 212 17.60 -16.74 -10.26
C VAL A 212 17.25 -17.82 -9.22
N ILE A 213 16.00 -18.32 -9.18
CA ILE A 213 15.56 -19.32 -8.18
C ILE A 213 16.49 -20.56 -8.09
N PRO A 214 16.88 -21.24 -9.20
CA PRO A 214 17.77 -22.40 -9.11
C PRO A 214 19.17 -22.09 -8.57
N ARG A 215 19.64 -20.84 -8.74
CA ARG A 215 20.93 -20.38 -8.19
C ARG A 215 20.80 -19.96 -6.73
N ALA A 216 19.62 -19.50 -6.34
CA ALA A 216 19.33 -19.00 -5.00
C ALA A 216 19.06 -20.13 -3.99
N ILE A 217 18.55 -21.28 -4.45
CA ILE A 217 18.17 -22.42 -3.62
C ILE A 217 19.01 -23.65 -4.01
N PRO A 218 19.93 -24.14 -3.15
CA PRO A 218 20.73 -25.33 -3.42
C PRO A 218 19.87 -26.55 -3.76
N GLY A 219 20.25 -27.32 -4.78
CA GLY A 219 19.51 -28.53 -5.20
C GLY A 219 18.19 -28.28 -5.94
N PHE A 220 17.77 -27.02 -6.08
CA PHE A 220 16.53 -26.67 -6.78
C PHE A 220 16.68 -26.84 -8.29
N ARG A 221 15.70 -27.51 -8.91
CA ARG A 221 15.43 -27.44 -10.34
C ARG A 221 13.92 -27.51 -10.54
N TRP A 222 13.43 -27.05 -11.67
CA TRP A 222 12.01 -27.14 -11.98
C TRP A 222 11.63 -28.61 -12.24
N THR A 223 10.60 -29.10 -11.56
CA THR A 223 10.03 -30.43 -11.78
C THR A 223 8.53 -30.34 -11.92
N LEU A 224 8.01 -30.75 -13.07
CA LEU A 224 6.59 -30.98 -13.27
C LEU A 224 6.23 -32.35 -12.68
N ASP A 225 5.83 -32.34 -11.40
CA ASP A 225 5.18 -33.50 -10.80
C ASP A 225 3.65 -33.30 -10.88
N ARG A 226 2.93 -34.29 -11.43
CA ARG A 226 1.48 -34.25 -11.65
C ARG A 226 0.66 -34.56 -10.39
N ARG A 227 1.30 -34.77 -9.24
CA ARG A 227 0.62 -35.11 -7.99
C ARG A 227 -0.01 -33.89 -7.34
N TRP A 228 -1.28 -33.66 -7.67
CA TRP A 228 -2.15 -32.60 -7.13
C TRP A 228 -2.41 -32.71 -5.62
N GLU A 229 -2.00 -33.81 -4.98
CA GLU A 229 -2.09 -34.03 -3.53
C GLU A 229 -1.42 -32.91 -2.72
N ALA A 230 -0.35 -32.31 -3.26
CA ALA A 230 0.35 -31.17 -2.65
C ALA A 230 -0.44 -29.83 -2.73
N LEU A 231 -1.55 -29.76 -3.49
CA LEU A 231 -2.45 -28.59 -3.46
C LEU A 231 -3.36 -28.58 -2.24
N ARG A 232 -3.71 -29.73 -1.67
CA ARG A 232 -4.65 -29.78 -0.53
C ARG A 232 -4.17 -28.93 0.65
N PRO A 233 -2.90 -28.99 1.08
CA PRO A 233 -2.38 -28.10 2.12
C PRO A 233 -2.36 -26.62 1.73
N LEU A 234 -2.12 -26.30 0.44
CA LEU A 234 -2.10 -24.92 -0.07
C LEU A 234 -3.52 -24.29 -0.07
N LEU A 235 -4.52 -25.06 -0.51
CA LEU A 235 -5.92 -24.63 -0.58
C LEU A 235 -6.60 -24.62 0.80
N GLY A 236 -6.26 -25.56 1.69
CA GLY A 236 -6.82 -25.68 3.03
C GLY A 236 -6.43 -24.53 3.98
N TYR A 237 -5.39 -23.77 3.65
CA TYR A 237 -4.94 -22.60 4.41
C TYR A 237 -5.77 -21.32 4.11
N GLY A 238 -6.72 -21.37 3.16
CA GLY A 238 -7.23 -20.18 2.47
C GLY A 238 -8.60 -19.60 2.85
N GLY A 239 -9.44 -20.26 3.66
CA GLY A 239 -10.87 -19.87 3.79
C GLY A 239 -11.15 -18.40 4.14
N TRP A 240 -10.58 -17.89 5.24
CA TRP A 240 -10.79 -16.50 5.69
C TRP A 240 -9.80 -15.48 5.10
N VAL A 241 -8.63 -15.95 4.67
CA VAL A 241 -7.61 -15.12 4.03
C VAL A 241 -8.05 -14.74 2.61
N SER A 242 -8.70 -15.65 1.88
CA SER A 242 -9.24 -15.39 0.54
C SER A 242 -10.35 -14.34 0.55
N VAL A 243 -11.25 -14.36 1.54
CA VAL A 243 -12.29 -13.32 1.68
C VAL A 243 -11.66 -11.95 1.85
N SER A 244 -10.67 -11.83 2.75
CA SER A 244 -9.94 -10.57 2.95
C SER A 244 -9.18 -10.13 1.70
N ASN A 245 -8.61 -11.07 0.95
CA ASN A 245 -7.89 -10.80 -0.29
C ASN A 245 -8.82 -10.31 -1.40
N VAL A 246 -10.09 -10.70 -1.44
CA VAL A 246 -11.06 -10.19 -2.42
C VAL A 246 -11.59 -8.81 -2.00
N VAL A 247 -12.00 -8.68 -0.74
CA VAL A 247 -12.70 -7.48 -0.26
C VAL A 247 -11.75 -6.29 -0.11
N SER A 248 -10.54 -6.48 0.39
CA SER A 248 -9.65 -5.35 0.72
C SER A 248 -9.24 -4.55 -0.53
N PRO A 249 -8.85 -5.17 -1.65
CA PRO A 249 -8.54 -4.41 -2.87
C PRO A 249 -9.77 -3.70 -3.46
N LEU A 250 -10.98 -4.25 -3.28
CA LEU A 250 -12.21 -3.55 -3.66
C LEU A 250 -12.30 -2.23 -2.91
N LEU A 251 -12.07 -2.23 -1.60
CA LEU A 251 -12.04 -1.00 -0.81
C LEU A 251 -10.94 -0.01 -1.21
N VAL A 252 -9.83 -0.47 -1.80
CA VAL A 252 -8.65 0.38 -2.11
C VAL A 252 -8.77 1.16 -3.40
N TYR A 253 -9.46 0.63 -4.42
CA TYR A 253 -9.51 1.29 -5.73
C TYR A 253 -10.93 1.49 -6.28
N LEU A 254 -11.99 1.13 -5.54
CA LEU A 254 -13.38 1.24 -5.98
C LEU A 254 -13.70 2.64 -6.50
N GLU A 255 -13.21 3.67 -5.82
CA GLU A 255 -13.49 5.06 -6.16
C GLU A 255 -12.95 5.47 -7.53
N ARG A 256 -11.88 4.84 -8.03
CA ARG A 256 -11.36 5.10 -9.38
C ARG A 256 -12.34 4.61 -10.45
N PHE A 257 -12.99 3.47 -10.25
CA PHE A 257 -14.02 2.97 -11.16
C PHE A 257 -15.33 3.74 -11.05
N LEU A 258 -15.73 4.11 -9.83
CA LEU A 258 -16.90 4.97 -9.63
C LEU A 258 -16.69 6.35 -10.27
N LEU A 259 -15.50 6.95 -10.14
CA LEU A 259 -15.15 8.20 -10.84
C LEU A 259 -15.18 8.02 -12.36
N ALA A 260 -14.59 6.95 -12.89
CA ALA A 260 -14.58 6.69 -14.32
C ALA A 260 -16.00 6.61 -14.89
N SER A 261 -16.89 5.88 -14.20
CA SER A 261 -18.26 5.66 -14.64
C SER A 261 -19.17 6.88 -14.45
N LEU A 262 -19.03 7.61 -13.34
CA LEU A 262 -19.94 8.70 -12.96
C LEU A 262 -19.48 10.07 -13.45
N ALA A 263 -18.17 10.31 -13.49
CA ALA A 263 -17.55 11.61 -13.81
C ALA A 263 -16.60 11.54 -15.02
N GLY A 264 -16.40 10.36 -15.61
CA GLY A 264 -15.54 10.14 -16.76
C GLY A 264 -14.06 9.90 -16.42
N VAL A 265 -13.32 9.34 -17.37
CA VAL A 265 -11.90 8.97 -17.17
C VAL A 265 -10.99 10.15 -16.84
N ALA A 266 -11.31 11.37 -17.29
CA ALA A 266 -10.54 12.56 -16.94
C ALA A 266 -10.64 12.90 -15.44
N ALA A 267 -11.77 12.62 -14.79
CA ALA A 267 -11.91 12.79 -13.34
C ALA A 267 -10.98 11.86 -12.56
N VAL A 268 -10.75 10.64 -13.08
CA VAL A 268 -9.80 9.69 -12.50
C VAL A 268 -8.38 10.24 -12.52
N ALA A 269 -8.01 11.00 -13.56
CA ALA A 269 -6.71 11.63 -13.62
C ALA A 269 -6.49 12.61 -12.46
N TYR A 270 -7.45 13.50 -12.19
CA TYR A 270 -7.41 14.47 -11.09
C TYR A 270 -7.38 13.83 -9.70
N TYR A 271 -7.90 12.61 -9.57
CA TYR A 271 -7.82 11.85 -8.32
C TYR A 271 -6.49 11.09 -8.15
N THR A 272 -6.01 10.48 -9.22
CA THR A 272 -4.92 9.49 -9.16
C THR A 272 -3.60 10.10 -8.68
N ALA A 273 -3.16 11.24 -9.23
CA ALA A 273 -1.86 11.80 -8.83
C ALA A 273 -1.86 12.30 -7.36
N PRO A 274 -2.89 13.00 -6.86
CA PRO A 274 -3.04 13.30 -5.44
C PRO A 274 -2.98 12.07 -4.55
N TYR A 275 -3.77 11.05 -4.88
CA TYR A 275 -3.83 9.81 -4.10
C TYR A 275 -2.45 9.13 -4.03
N GLU A 276 -1.79 8.97 -5.18
CA GLU A 276 -0.46 8.37 -5.25
C GLU A 276 0.60 9.19 -4.51
N ALA A 277 0.46 10.52 -4.45
CA ALA A 277 1.38 11.37 -3.71
C ALA A 277 1.21 11.20 -2.19
N VAL A 278 -0.02 11.31 -1.67
CA VAL A 278 -0.26 11.28 -0.23
C VAL A 278 -0.07 9.88 0.36
N THR A 279 -0.46 8.82 -0.36
CA THR A 279 -0.37 7.44 0.16
C THR A 279 1.07 6.95 0.32
N ARG A 280 2.06 7.64 -0.25
CA ARG A 280 3.48 7.35 -0.03
C ARG A 280 3.89 7.57 1.42
N LEU A 281 3.18 8.43 2.17
CA LEU A 281 3.41 8.61 3.60
C LEU A 281 3.14 7.33 4.42
N LEU A 282 2.34 6.39 3.89
CA LEU A 282 2.01 5.12 4.54
C LEU A 282 3.20 4.16 4.63
N ILE A 283 4.33 4.46 3.98
CA ILE A 283 5.59 3.73 4.17
C ILE A 283 6.03 3.70 5.65
N LEU A 284 5.82 4.79 6.38
CA LEU A 284 6.22 4.92 7.78
C LEU A 284 5.36 4.02 8.70
N PRO A 285 4.01 4.09 8.67
CA PRO A 285 3.13 3.11 9.31
C PRO A 285 3.45 1.66 8.95
N GLY A 286 3.64 1.37 7.65
CA GLY A 286 3.91 0.02 7.16
C GLY A 286 5.21 -0.54 7.74
N GLY A 287 6.29 0.25 7.73
CA GLY A 287 7.57 -0.14 8.31
C GLY A 287 7.49 -0.36 9.82
N LEU A 288 6.85 0.55 10.55
CA LEU A 288 6.68 0.44 12.00
C LEU A 288 5.82 -0.77 12.38
N SER A 289 4.68 -0.96 11.70
CA SER A 289 3.81 -2.11 11.87
C SER A 289 4.55 -3.42 11.62
N GLY A 290 5.34 -3.50 10.54
CA GLY A 290 6.13 -4.68 10.22
C GLY A 290 7.18 -5.00 11.29
N ALA A 291 7.85 -3.99 11.84
CA ALA A 291 8.83 -4.16 12.91
C ALA A 291 8.20 -4.58 14.24
N LEU A 292 6.98 -4.13 14.54
CA LEU A 292 6.26 -4.48 15.77
C LEU A 292 5.58 -5.85 15.70
N PHE A 293 5.29 -6.35 14.50
CA PHE A 293 4.51 -7.58 14.31
C PHE A 293 5.04 -8.81 15.07
N PRO A 294 6.36 -9.12 15.10
CA PRO A 294 6.89 -10.23 15.89
C PRO A 294 6.63 -10.05 17.40
N ALA A 295 6.85 -8.84 17.95
CA ALA A 295 6.62 -8.55 19.36
C ALA A 295 5.13 -8.62 19.75
N LEU A 296 4.24 -8.33 18.80
CA LEU A 296 2.79 -8.48 18.98
C LEU A 296 2.35 -9.95 19.01
N SER A 297 3.13 -10.84 18.41
CA SER A 297 2.81 -12.27 18.23
C SER A 297 3.40 -13.18 19.31
N THR A 298 4.35 -12.71 20.12
CA THR A 298 5.03 -13.50 21.16
C THR A 298 4.33 -13.52 22.53
N GLY A 299 3.23 -12.77 22.69
CA GLY A 299 2.44 -12.76 23.91
C GLY A 299 1.78 -14.12 24.17
N LYS A 300 2.34 -14.91 25.10
CA LYS A 300 1.85 -16.25 25.46
C LYS A 300 0.53 -16.25 26.26
N GLY A 301 0.04 -15.07 26.67
CA GLY A 301 -1.24 -14.87 27.35
C GLY A 301 -2.28 -14.18 26.46
N GLY A 302 -3.55 -14.31 26.83
CA GLY A 302 -4.63 -13.59 26.16
C GLY A 302 -4.43 -12.06 26.24
N PRO A 303 -4.98 -11.27 25.30
CA PRO A 303 -4.78 -9.80 25.25
C PRO A 303 -5.13 -9.03 26.54
N ALA A 304 -6.01 -9.60 27.37
CA ALA A 304 -6.42 -9.07 28.67
C ALA A 304 -5.47 -9.44 29.83
N ALA A 305 -4.59 -10.42 29.63
CA ALA A 305 -3.57 -10.83 30.61
C ALA A 305 -2.28 -10.00 30.51
N ASP A 306 -2.15 -9.21 29.43
CA ASP A 306 -1.06 -8.25 29.29
C ASP A 306 -1.24 -7.10 30.29
N GLY A 307 -0.18 -6.80 31.05
CA GLY A 307 -0.17 -5.63 31.93
C GLY A 307 -0.22 -4.31 31.16
N ALA A 308 -0.69 -3.24 31.81
CA ALA A 308 -0.82 -1.90 31.22
C ALA A 308 0.47 -1.38 30.56
N GLY A 309 1.64 -1.71 31.12
CA GLY A 309 2.93 -1.35 30.54
C GLY A 309 3.26 -2.07 29.22
N SER A 310 2.63 -3.21 28.93
CA SER A 310 2.72 -3.89 27.63
C SER A 310 1.89 -3.15 26.58
N HIS A 311 0.64 -2.79 26.90
CA HIS A 311 -0.24 -2.04 25.99
C HIS A 311 0.31 -0.64 25.67
N GLU A 312 0.85 0.08 26.66
CA GLU A 312 1.50 1.37 26.41
C GLU A 312 2.69 1.22 25.45
N ARG A 313 3.50 0.16 25.61
CA ARG A 313 4.66 -0.09 24.74
C ARG A 313 4.29 -0.53 23.32
N LEU A 314 3.28 -1.36 23.17
CA LEU A 314 2.91 -2.00 21.90
C LEU A 314 1.85 -1.23 21.10
N LEU A 315 1.07 -0.36 21.76
CA LEU A 315 -0.01 0.41 21.13
C LEU A 315 0.18 1.91 21.33
N GLY A 316 0.29 2.37 22.58
CA GLY A 316 0.34 3.81 22.93
C GLY A 316 1.54 4.55 22.33
N ARG A 317 2.76 4.05 22.58
CA ARG A 317 4.01 4.64 22.06
C ARG A 317 4.07 4.65 20.53
N PRO A 318 3.80 3.55 19.80
CA PRO A 318 3.78 3.56 18.35
C PRO A 318 2.74 4.52 17.75
N LEU A 319 1.52 4.54 18.30
CA LEU A 319 0.46 5.45 17.83
C LEU A 319 0.86 6.91 18.02
N ARG A 320 1.42 7.26 19.20
CA ARG A 320 1.92 8.60 19.47
C ARG A 320 3.09 8.97 18.55
N PHE A 321 4.01 8.05 18.30
CA PHE A 321 5.10 8.27 17.36
C PHE A 321 4.59 8.55 15.94
N LEU A 322 3.64 7.75 15.44
CA LEU A 322 3.03 7.98 14.12
C LEU A 322 2.29 9.32 14.07
N LEU A 323 1.54 9.64 15.12
CA LEU A 323 0.82 10.91 15.20
C LEU A 323 1.79 12.11 15.14
N LEU A 324 2.89 12.07 15.89
CA LEU A 324 3.88 13.15 15.93
C LEU A 324 4.73 13.25 14.66
N THR A 325 4.86 12.17 13.88
CA THR A 325 5.68 12.16 12.66
C THR A 325 4.85 12.43 11.41
N LEU A 326 3.64 11.86 11.30
CA LEU A 326 2.79 12.02 10.12
C LEU A 326 2.00 13.33 10.13
N ALA A 327 1.49 13.78 11.29
CA ALA A 327 0.69 15.00 11.35
C ALA A 327 1.39 16.24 10.75
N PRO A 328 2.67 16.56 11.05
CA PRO A 328 3.33 17.70 10.43
C PRO A 328 3.52 17.56 8.92
N LEU A 329 3.77 16.34 8.42
CA LEU A 329 3.86 16.10 6.97
C LEU A 329 2.50 16.32 6.29
N VAL A 330 1.42 15.81 6.91
CA VAL A 330 0.06 15.97 6.39
C VAL A 330 -0.38 17.42 6.42
N VAL A 331 -0.13 18.16 7.52
CA VAL A 331 -0.46 19.59 7.61
C VAL A 331 0.34 20.39 6.58
N LEU A 332 1.63 20.11 6.40
CA LEU A 332 2.43 20.75 5.35
C LEU A 332 1.83 20.51 3.96
N LEU A 333 1.46 19.26 3.65
CA LEU A 333 0.82 18.90 2.37
C LEU A 333 -0.52 19.59 2.18
N MET A 334 -1.34 19.71 3.23
CA MET A 334 -2.63 20.41 3.18
C MET A 334 -2.45 21.91 2.93
N VAL A 335 -1.58 22.56 3.70
CA VAL A 335 -1.32 24.01 3.58
C VAL A 335 -0.76 24.36 2.20
N CYS A 336 0.11 23.50 1.68
CA CYS A 336 0.77 23.70 0.39
C CYS A 336 0.03 23.04 -0.78
N ALA A 337 -1.14 22.41 -0.60
CA ALA A 337 -1.79 21.57 -1.61
C ALA A 337 -1.95 22.27 -2.98
N GLY A 338 -2.60 23.43 -3.00
CA GLY A 338 -2.82 24.19 -4.23
C GLY A 338 -1.52 24.65 -4.91
N PRO A 339 -0.64 25.38 -4.21
CA PRO A 339 0.65 25.80 -4.75
C PRO A 339 1.52 24.63 -5.24
N LEU A 340 1.58 23.54 -4.45
CA LEU A 340 2.36 22.35 -4.79
C LEU A 340 1.84 21.72 -6.07
N LEU A 341 0.53 21.50 -6.18
CA LEU A 341 -0.09 20.95 -7.40
C LEU A 341 0.07 21.90 -8.59
N ALA A 342 0.00 23.21 -8.38
CA ALA A 342 0.14 24.19 -9.46
C ALA A 342 1.55 24.18 -10.05
N VAL A 343 2.58 24.11 -9.21
CA VAL A 343 3.98 23.97 -9.64
C VAL A 343 4.25 22.59 -10.24
N TRP A 344 3.68 21.54 -9.64
CA TRP A 344 3.98 20.15 -10.02
C TRP A 344 3.26 19.72 -11.31
N LEU A 345 1.95 19.94 -11.39
CA LEU A 345 1.06 19.41 -12.44
C LEU A 345 0.39 20.51 -13.28
N GLY A 346 0.51 21.77 -12.86
CA GLY A 346 -0.01 22.94 -13.57
C GLY A 346 -1.29 23.53 -12.95
N PRO A 347 -1.61 24.80 -13.25
CA PRO A 347 -2.71 25.53 -12.59
C PRO A 347 -4.09 24.90 -12.77
N ARG A 348 -4.38 24.38 -13.98
CA ARG A 348 -5.65 23.72 -14.29
C ARG A 348 -5.87 22.47 -13.43
N TYR A 349 -4.80 21.71 -13.20
CA TYR A 349 -4.85 20.52 -12.38
C TYR A 349 -5.04 20.86 -10.90
N ALA A 350 -4.32 21.88 -10.41
CA ALA A 350 -4.48 22.39 -9.05
C ALA A 350 -5.92 22.86 -8.77
N ALA A 351 -6.53 23.60 -9.70
CA ALA A 351 -7.89 24.10 -9.54
C ALA A 351 -8.95 23.00 -9.31
N ARG A 352 -8.71 21.79 -9.82
CA ARG A 352 -9.65 20.65 -9.72
C ARG A 352 -9.27 19.58 -8.70
N SER A 353 -8.07 19.67 -8.12
CA SER A 353 -7.52 18.59 -7.29
C SER A 353 -7.05 19.06 -5.90
N THR A 354 -7.02 20.37 -5.63
CA THR A 354 -6.53 20.91 -4.35
C THR A 354 -7.33 20.40 -3.16
N THR A 355 -8.67 20.45 -3.24
CA THR A 355 -9.56 20.02 -2.17
C THR A 355 -9.45 18.51 -1.96
N ALA A 356 -9.59 17.71 -3.01
CA ALA A 356 -9.35 16.26 -2.96
C ALA A 356 -7.99 15.89 -2.36
N PHE A 357 -6.90 16.58 -2.74
CA PHE A 357 -5.56 16.36 -2.19
C PHE A 357 -5.52 16.59 -0.68
N ALA A 358 -6.12 17.67 -0.20
CA ALA A 358 -6.18 17.97 1.24
C ALA A 358 -7.02 16.93 2.00
N ILE A 359 -8.18 16.52 1.47
CA ILE A 359 -9.04 15.50 2.08
C ILE A 359 -8.30 14.15 2.15
N LEU A 360 -7.65 13.74 1.07
CA LEU A 360 -6.87 12.50 1.02
C LEU A 360 -5.69 12.53 2.01
N ALA A 361 -5.02 13.67 2.17
CA ALA A 361 -3.94 13.82 3.14
C ALA A 361 -4.43 13.57 4.59
N VAL A 362 -5.61 14.09 4.95
CA VAL A 362 -6.25 13.80 6.25
C VAL A 362 -6.58 12.32 6.38
N GLY A 363 -7.19 11.72 5.34
CA GLY A 363 -7.49 10.29 5.35
C GLY A 363 -6.24 9.41 5.50
N VAL A 364 -5.11 9.80 4.90
CA VAL A 364 -3.82 9.11 5.06
C VAL A 364 -3.30 9.18 6.50
N LEU A 365 -3.48 10.30 7.20
CA LEU A 365 -3.13 10.38 8.63
C LEU A 365 -3.90 9.35 9.44
N VAL A 366 -5.22 9.32 9.27
CA VAL A 366 -6.12 8.40 9.98
C VAL A 366 -5.82 6.95 9.62
N ASN A 367 -5.66 6.65 8.33
CA ASN A 367 -5.32 5.32 7.86
C ASN A 367 -3.96 4.86 8.39
N GLY A 368 -2.95 5.74 8.42
CA GLY A 368 -1.65 5.45 8.98
C GLY A 368 -1.69 5.06 10.45
N LEU A 369 -2.54 5.70 11.25
CA LEU A 369 -2.76 5.30 12.65
C LEU A 369 -3.42 3.92 12.78
N ALA A 370 -4.29 3.55 11.83
CA ALA A 370 -4.99 2.27 11.83
C ALA A 370 -4.08 1.05 11.59
N PHE A 371 -2.86 1.23 11.06
CA PHE A 371 -1.89 0.13 10.88
C PHE A 371 -1.54 -0.56 12.19
N ILE A 372 -1.42 0.19 13.29
CA ILE A 372 -1.05 -0.35 14.60
C ILE A 372 -2.14 -1.26 15.19
N PRO A 373 -3.41 -0.84 15.35
CA PRO A 373 -4.46 -1.72 15.82
C PRO A 373 -4.71 -2.89 14.86
N TYR A 374 -4.60 -2.69 13.55
CA TYR A 374 -4.69 -3.77 12.57
C TYR A 374 -3.63 -4.86 12.81
N ALA A 375 -2.36 -4.45 12.95
CA ALA A 375 -1.25 -5.37 13.23
C ALA A 375 -1.39 -6.06 14.59
N TYR A 376 -1.90 -5.35 15.60
CA TYR A 376 -2.17 -5.92 16.93
C TYR A 376 -3.21 -7.04 16.85
N LEU A 377 -4.33 -6.82 16.16
CA LEU A 377 -5.38 -7.83 16.00
C LEU A 377 -4.85 -9.07 15.27
N LEU A 378 -4.06 -8.87 14.21
CA LEU A 378 -3.41 -9.97 13.48
C LEU A 378 -2.43 -10.74 14.36
N GLY A 379 -1.53 -10.04 15.05
CA GLY A 379 -0.53 -10.64 15.94
C GLY A 379 -1.14 -11.42 17.10
N ARG A 380 -2.34 -11.01 17.55
CA ARG A 380 -3.13 -11.72 18.58
C ARG A 380 -4.07 -12.80 18.03
N GLY A 381 -3.89 -13.21 16.77
CA GLY A 381 -4.66 -14.29 16.19
C GLY A 381 -6.14 -13.96 15.98
N ARG A 382 -6.48 -12.67 15.80
CA ARG A 382 -7.83 -12.19 15.49
C ARG A 382 -7.94 -11.58 14.08
N PRO A 383 -7.48 -12.26 13.01
CA PRO A 383 -7.67 -11.80 11.64
C PRO A 383 -9.16 -11.78 11.24
N ASP A 384 -10.02 -12.47 12.00
CA ASP A 384 -11.46 -12.50 11.78
C ASP A 384 -12.11 -11.11 11.94
N LEU A 385 -11.58 -10.26 12.81
CA LEU A 385 -12.17 -8.96 13.10
C LEU A 385 -11.99 -7.96 11.93
N PRO A 386 -10.76 -7.68 11.43
CA PRO A 386 -10.60 -6.84 10.26
C PRO A 386 -11.37 -7.34 9.03
N ALA A 387 -11.41 -8.66 8.82
CA ALA A 387 -12.16 -9.25 7.71
C ALA A 387 -13.67 -8.94 7.78
N LYS A 388 -14.28 -9.08 8.97
CA LYS A 388 -15.69 -8.73 9.21
C LYS A 388 -15.96 -7.24 9.01
N PHE A 389 -15.04 -6.37 9.44
CA PHE A 389 -15.16 -4.93 9.25
C PHE A 389 -15.12 -4.55 7.77
N HIS A 390 -14.15 -5.06 7.00
CA HIS A 390 -14.09 -4.80 5.57
C HIS A 390 -15.34 -5.29 4.82
N LEU A 391 -15.91 -6.45 5.21
CA LEU A 391 -17.17 -6.94 4.63
C LEU A 391 -18.36 -6.03 4.92
N LEU A 392 -18.43 -5.47 6.14
CA LEU A 392 -19.46 -4.52 6.54
C LEU A 392 -19.28 -3.17 5.82
N GLU A 393 -18.04 -2.72 5.69
CA GLU A 393 -17.69 -1.44 5.06
C GLU A 393 -17.98 -1.43 3.57
N LEU A 394 -17.76 -2.53 2.85
CA LEU A 394 -17.88 -2.56 1.39
C LEU A 394 -19.23 -2.05 0.85
N PRO A 395 -20.40 -2.56 1.28
CA PRO A 395 -21.68 -2.03 0.78
C PRO A 395 -21.91 -0.56 1.17
N LEU A 396 -21.50 -0.17 2.39
CA LEU A 396 -21.61 1.21 2.85
C LEU A 396 -20.71 2.15 2.03
N TYR A 397 -19.52 1.69 1.68
CA TYR A 397 -18.54 2.43 0.89
C TYR A 397 -18.99 2.58 -0.57
N VAL A 398 -19.55 1.53 -1.17
CA VAL A 398 -20.16 1.61 -2.51
C VAL A 398 -21.28 2.65 -2.53
N LEU A 399 -22.19 2.61 -1.55
CA LEU A 399 -23.31 3.54 -1.48
C LEU A 399 -22.84 4.98 -1.24
N ALA A 400 -21.97 5.19 -0.24
CA ALA A 400 -21.43 6.52 0.08
C ALA A 400 -20.60 7.08 -1.09
N GLY A 401 -19.75 6.25 -1.70
CA GLY A 401 -18.97 6.62 -2.87
C GLY A 401 -19.84 7.03 -4.05
N TRP A 402 -20.87 6.25 -4.37
CA TRP A 402 -21.80 6.58 -5.45
C TRP A 402 -22.52 7.93 -5.19
N GLN A 403 -23.03 8.17 -3.99
CA GLN A 403 -23.71 9.42 -3.66
C GLN A 403 -22.76 10.63 -3.67
N LEU A 404 -21.61 10.52 -2.99
CA LEU A 404 -20.65 11.62 -2.86
C LEU A 404 -19.99 11.95 -4.19
N ILE A 405 -19.64 10.96 -5.02
CA ILE A 405 -19.04 11.21 -6.34
C ILE A 405 -20.04 11.87 -7.28
N ARG A 406 -21.32 11.48 -7.24
CA ARG A 406 -22.36 12.16 -8.04
C ARG A 406 -22.56 13.62 -7.63
N ALA A 407 -22.44 13.93 -6.34
CA ALA A 407 -22.67 15.27 -5.81
C ALA A 407 -21.43 16.18 -5.94
N LEU A 408 -20.23 15.65 -5.71
CA LEU A 408 -18.99 16.42 -5.50
C LEU A 408 -17.85 16.01 -6.45
N GLY A 409 -18.07 15.04 -7.35
CA GLY A 409 -17.06 14.58 -8.31
C GLY A 409 -15.79 14.03 -7.64
N VAL A 410 -14.64 14.60 -8.00
CA VAL A 410 -13.31 14.18 -7.51
C VAL A 410 -13.18 14.38 -5.99
N ASP A 411 -13.71 15.49 -5.47
CA ASP A 411 -13.71 15.76 -4.03
C ASP A 411 -14.61 14.78 -3.29
N GLY A 412 -15.72 14.36 -3.93
CA GLY A 412 -16.61 13.32 -3.43
C GLY A 412 -15.94 11.96 -3.30
N ALA A 413 -15.08 11.58 -4.25
CA ALA A 413 -14.29 10.35 -4.16
C ALA A 413 -13.28 10.41 -3.01
N ALA A 414 -12.56 11.53 -2.88
CA ALA A 414 -11.63 11.75 -1.78
C ALA A 414 -12.33 11.68 -0.42
N LEU A 415 -13.50 12.31 -0.30
CA LEU A 415 -14.30 12.30 0.93
C LEU A 415 -14.83 10.90 1.26
N ALA A 416 -15.36 10.18 0.26
CA ALA A 416 -15.81 8.81 0.46
C ALA A 416 -14.69 7.91 0.98
N TRP A 417 -13.50 7.99 0.38
CA TRP A 417 -12.33 7.23 0.82
C TRP A 417 -11.90 7.61 2.24
N ALA A 418 -11.83 8.92 2.54
CA ALA A 418 -11.45 9.45 3.85
C ALA A 418 -12.45 9.03 4.95
N LEU A 419 -13.75 9.03 4.67
CA LEU A 419 -14.78 8.56 5.58
C LEU A 419 -14.65 7.05 5.84
N ARG A 420 -14.41 6.26 4.78
CA ARG A 420 -14.23 4.81 4.92
C ARG A 420 -13.01 4.47 5.77
N VAL A 421 -11.83 5.03 5.49
CA VAL A 421 -10.62 4.77 6.29
C VAL A 421 -10.79 5.22 7.75
N THR A 422 -11.62 6.24 8.00
CA THR A 422 -11.92 6.71 9.35
C THR A 422 -12.85 5.75 10.09
N ALA A 423 -13.89 5.25 9.41
CA ALA A 423 -14.77 4.21 9.97
C ALA A 423 -13.97 2.94 10.30
N ASP A 424 -13.12 2.48 9.38
CA ASP A 424 -12.22 1.34 9.56
C ASP A 424 -11.28 1.53 10.75
N ALA A 425 -10.60 2.67 10.85
CA ALA A 425 -9.74 3.01 11.99
C ALA A 425 -10.51 2.97 13.32
N ALA A 426 -11.74 3.48 13.35
CA ALA A 426 -12.60 3.47 14.53
C ALA A 426 -13.03 2.04 14.93
N LEU A 427 -13.40 1.20 13.95
CA LEU A 427 -13.77 -0.19 14.17
C LEU A 427 -12.59 -1.00 14.71
N LEU A 428 -11.41 -0.84 14.10
CA LEU A 428 -10.16 -1.50 14.53
C LEU A 428 -9.75 -1.05 15.93
N ALA A 429 -9.77 0.25 16.22
CA ALA A 429 -9.46 0.77 17.55
C ALA A 429 -10.45 0.24 18.61
N THR A 430 -11.75 0.24 18.30
CA THR A 430 -12.79 -0.28 19.19
C THR A 430 -12.61 -1.78 19.45
N ALA A 431 -12.25 -2.56 18.44
CA ALA A 431 -11.95 -3.97 18.58
C ALA A 431 -10.78 -4.20 19.53
N VAL A 432 -9.70 -3.43 19.39
CA VAL A 432 -8.55 -3.48 20.29
C VAL A 432 -8.96 -3.12 21.72
N TRP A 433 -9.73 -2.05 21.93
CA TRP A 433 -10.19 -1.64 23.27
C TRP A 433 -11.05 -2.72 23.94
N ARG A 434 -11.95 -3.35 23.20
CA ARG A 434 -12.78 -4.46 23.71
C ARG A 434 -11.94 -5.68 24.05
N LEU A 435 -10.90 -5.95 23.28
CA LEU A 435 -10.04 -7.12 23.44
C LEU A 435 -9.04 -6.96 24.60
N THR A 436 -8.42 -5.79 24.74
CA THR A 436 -7.50 -5.47 25.84
C THR A 436 -8.23 -5.13 27.14
N ARG A 437 -9.52 -4.75 27.06
CA ARG A 437 -10.32 -4.20 28.16
C ARG A 437 -9.71 -2.91 28.77
N VAL A 438 -8.89 -2.20 27.99
CA VAL A 438 -8.28 -0.92 28.38
C VAL A 438 -8.97 0.21 27.64
N SER A 439 -9.44 1.21 28.38
CA SER A 439 -10.03 2.42 27.80
C SER A 439 -9.01 3.18 26.94
N PRO A 440 -9.42 3.82 25.83
CA PRO A 440 -8.53 4.63 24.99
C PRO A 440 -7.72 5.68 25.77
N ALA A 441 -8.34 6.36 26.74
CA ALA A 441 -7.66 7.35 27.57
C ALA A 441 -6.50 6.77 28.39
N ARG A 442 -6.64 5.54 28.90
CA ARG A 442 -5.55 4.83 29.60
C ARG A 442 -4.48 4.31 28.65
N LEU A 443 -4.87 3.94 27.42
CA LEU A 443 -3.98 3.41 26.40
C LEU A 443 -3.08 4.48 25.76
N LEU A 444 -3.59 5.71 25.64
CA LEU A 444 -2.84 6.86 25.16
C LEU A 444 -2.14 7.62 26.32
N GLY A 445 -2.71 7.54 27.51
CA GLY A 445 -2.23 8.21 28.71
C GLY A 445 -2.18 9.74 28.57
N ALA A 446 -1.63 10.41 29.59
CA ALA A 446 -1.49 11.87 29.59
C ALA A 446 -0.62 12.38 28.43
N ARG A 447 0.37 11.59 27.99
CA ARG A 447 1.27 11.99 26.89
C ARG A 447 0.60 11.88 25.52
N GLY A 448 -0.24 10.87 25.30
CA GLY A 448 -1.06 10.79 24.09
C GLY A 448 -2.06 11.94 24.01
N ALA A 449 -2.67 12.33 25.14
CA ALA A 449 -3.52 13.53 25.19
C ALA A 449 -2.74 14.80 24.81
N ARG A 450 -1.53 15.00 25.36
CA ARG A 450 -0.66 16.11 24.95
C ARG A 450 -0.28 16.07 23.47
N ALA A 451 -0.02 14.88 22.92
CA ALA A 451 0.26 14.71 21.50
C ALA A 451 -0.95 15.12 20.63
N ALA A 452 -2.16 14.71 21.01
CA ALA A 452 -3.38 15.09 20.32
C ALA A 452 -3.62 16.60 20.36
N VAL A 453 -3.42 17.24 21.51
CA VAL A 453 -3.52 18.71 21.64
C VAL A 453 -2.46 19.41 20.78
N ALA A 454 -1.22 18.93 20.77
CA ALA A 454 -0.16 19.49 19.93
C ALA A 454 -0.49 19.37 18.43
N VAL A 455 -1.08 18.26 18.00
CA VAL A 455 -1.52 18.07 16.60
C VAL A 455 -2.72 18.94 16.26
N ALA A 456 -3.68 19.12 17.18
CA ALA A 456 -4.79 20.05 16.97
C ALA A 456 -4.29 21.50 16.84
N ALA A 457 -3.33 21.91 17.68
CA ALA A 457 -2.69 23.22 17.58
C ALA A 457 -1.92 23.39 16.26
N LEU A 458 -1.20 22.35 15.82
CA LEU A 458 -0.52 22.31 14.54
C LEU A 458 -1.48 22.47 13.36
N ALA A 459 -2.62 21.76 13.37
CA ALA A 459 -3.64 21.87 12.34
C ALA A 459 -4.26 23.28 12.30
N ALA A 460 -4.56 23.85 13.47
CA ALA A 460 -5.07 25.22 13.57
C ALA A 460 -4.05 26.26 13.05
N ALA A 461 -2.78 26.14 13.43
CA ALA A 461 -1.71 26.99 12.93
C ALA A 461 -1.49 26.83 11.41
N GLY A 462 -1.59 25.60 10.90
CA GLY A 462 -1.57 25.33 9.46
C GLY A 462 -2.72 26.01 8.72
N ALA A 463 -3.95 25.89 9.23
CA ALA A 463 -5.11 26.59 8.67
C ALA A 463 -4.91 28.11 8.67
N ALA A 464 -4.34 28.68 9.73
CA ALA A 464 -3.98 30.09 9.78
C ALA A 464 -2.93 30.46 8.70
N CYS A 465 -1.92 29.62 8.44
CA CYS A 465 -0.97 29.85 7.35
C CYS A 465 -1.65 29.94 5.97
N VAL A 466 -2.71 29.16 5.71
CA VAL A 466 -3.43 29.22 4.41
C VAL A 466 -4.09 30.59 4.21
N VAL A 467 -4.63 31.16 5.29
CA VAL A 467 -5.33 32.46 5.29
C VAL A 467 -4.35 33.64 5.28
N LEU A 468 -3.29 33.56 6.10
CA LEU A 468 -2.39 34.70 6.35
C LEU A 468 -1.23 34.80 5.37
N ALA A 469 -0.80 33.69 4.74
CA ALA A 469 0.37 33.69 3.87
C ALA A 469 -0.03 33.77 2.38
N PRO A 470 0.24 34.90 1.70
CA PRO A 470 -0.03 35.03 0.28
C PRO A 470 1.03 34.29 -0.56
N GLY A 471 0.58 33.43 -1.46
CA GLY A 471 1.45 32.76 -2.42
C GLY A 471 2.17 31.50 -1.91
N ALA A 472 2.86 30.83 -2.84
CA ALA A 472 3.46 29.51 -2.61
C ALA A 472 4.60 29.54 -1.58
N LEU A 473 5.56 30.45 -1.77
CA LEU A 473 6.76 30.53 -0.94
C LEU A 473 6.42 30.90 0.51
N ALA A 474 5.53 31.88 0.72
CA ALA A 474 5.10 32.28 2.05
C ALA A 474 4.39 31.13 2.80
N ARG A 475 3.56 30.34 2.10
CA ARG A 475 2.90 29.16 2.68
C ARG A 475 3.89 28.08 3.07
N ILE A 476 4.90 27.80 2.23
CA ILE A 476 5.96 26.83 2.53
C ILE A 476 6.77 27.28 3.74
N LEU A 477 7.20 28.54 3.80
CA LEU A 477 7.95 29.09 4.93
C LEU A 477 7.14 29.09 6.22
N CYS A 478 5.86 29.51 6.16
CA CYS A 478 4.95 29.50 7.30
C CYS A 478 4.73 28.07 7.83
N ALA A 479 4.38 27.12 6.94
CA ALA A 479 4.18 25.73 7.31
C ALA A 479 5.46 25.08 7.85
N GLY A 480 6.62 25.40 7.27
CA GLY A 480 7.93 24.97 7.76
C GLY A 480 8.21 25.50 9.17
N GLY A 481 7.97 26.78 9.42
CA GLY A 481 8.11 27.39 10.75
C GLY A 481 7.18 26.77 11.79
N VAL A 482 5.90 26.56 11.44
CA VAL A 482 4.92 25.87 12.29
C VAL A 482 5.36 24.43 12.57
N GLY A 483 5.90 23.72 11.57
CA GLY A 483 6.44 22.37 11.72
C GLY A 483 7.64 22.31 12.68
N VAL A 484 8.56 23.26 12.59
CA VAL A 484 9.71 23.37 13.51
C VAL A 484 9.25 23.69 14.93
N ALA A 485 8.31 24.63 15.08
CA ALA A 485 7.73 24.97 16.39
C ALA A 485 7.02 23.75 17.02
N PHE A 486 6.27 23.01 16.21
CA PHE A 486 5.64 21.76 16.63
C PHE A 486 6.67 20.71 17.05
N ALA A 487 7.75 20.51 16.29
CA ALA A 487 8.80 19.56 16.64
C ALA A 487 9.48 19.93 17.97
N ALA A 488 9.77 21.23 18.19
CA ALA A 488 10.32 21.72 19.45
C ALA A 488 9.36 21.51 20.63
N ALA A 489 8.07 21.81 20.45
CA ALA A 489 7.04 21.60 21.47
C ALA A 489 6.84 20.11 21.78
N ALA A 490 6.79 19.26 20.76
CA ALA A 490 6.70 17.81 20.91
C ALA A 490 7.92 17.25 21.67
N TRP A 491 9.13 17.68 21.30
CA TRP A 491 10.36 17.30 21.99
C TRP A 491 10.33 17.69 23.46
N ARG A 492 9.88 18.91 23.79
CA ARG A 492 9.91 19.44 25.16
C ARG A 492 8.79 18.91 26.04
N PHE A 493 7.56 18.80 25.53
CA PHE A 493 6.37 18.61 26.36
C PHE A 493 5.67 17.24 26.19
N VAL A 494 5.96 16.52 25.10
CA VAL A 494 5.26 15.28 24.73
C VAL A 494 6.14 14.04 24.88
N LEU A 495 7.39 14.10 24.42
CA LEU A 495 8.34 12.97 24.48
C LEU A 495 8.96 12.79 25.87
N ASP A 496 9.17 11.54 26.25
CA ASP A 496 9.89 11.16 27.47
C ASP A 496 11.39 10.96 27.25
N ASP A 497 12.15 10.80 28.34
CA ASP A 497 13.61 10.68 28.24
C ASP A 497 14.05 9.38 27.56
N ALA A 498 13.27 8.30 27.67
CA ALA A 498 13.54 7.07 26.95
C ALA A 498 13.33 7.25 25.43
N GLU A 499 12.27 7.92 25.02
CA GLU A 499 11.95 8.26 23.63
C GLU A 499 12.99 9.23 23.04
N ARG A 500 13.37 10.27 23.78
CA ARG A 500 14.45 11.20 23.39
C ARG A 500 15.78 10.46 23.23
N SER A 501 16.12 9.57 24.17
CA SER A 501 17.36 8.78 24.11
C SER A 501 17.34 7.78 22.94
N GLY A 502 16.17 7.23 22.62
CA GLY A 502 15.97 6.34 21.47
C GLY A 502 16.19 7.09 20.17
N LEU A 503 15.57 8.27 20.01
CA LEU A 503 15.76 9.12 18.83
C LEU A 503 17.22 9.56 18.67
N ARG A 504 17.90 9.97 19.74
CA ARG A 504 19.32 10.35 19.67
C ARG A 504 20.21 9.23 19.13
N ARG A 505 19.99 7.98 19.59
CA ARG A 505 20.73 6.80 19.13
C ARG A 505 20.51 6.42 17.66
N VAL A 506 19.47 6.95 17.02
CA VAL A 506 19.24 6.76 15.57
C VAL A 506 20.08 7.74 14.75
N PHE A 507 20.40 8.91 15.30
CA PHE A 507 21.10 10.00 14.61
C PHE A 507 22.59 10.15 15.00
N THR A 508 23.05 9.40 15.99
CA THR A 508 24.46 9.26 16.40
C THR A 508 24.95 7.87 16.06
#